data_AF-A4CG24-F1
#
_entry.id   AF-A4CG24-F1
#
_cell.length_a   1.000
_cell.length_b   1.000
_cell.length_c   1.000
_cell.angle_alpha   90.00
_cell.angle_beta   90.00
_cell.angle_gamma   90.00
#
_symmetry.space_group_name_H-M   'P 1'
#
loop_
_entity.id
_entity.type
_entity.pdbx_description
1 polymer ?
#
loop_
_entity_poly.entity_id
_entity_poly.type
_entity_poly.pdbx_seq_one_letter_code
_entity_poly.pdbx_strand_id
1 'polypeptide(L)'
;VVLALRTRWPKRPIHLQIRAGRISSSIQQTLRAAAVVLIEEPQHEHNSPPNGAIQAGLICSGSRAPAWLANSGIPCQSKSGRVRTNRQLQVIDHPQIFATGDCAVIDTCPRPPSGVWAVRAAIPLAYNLEAACQNRPLRTWTPQRYALQLLGGLKADRPTAWALWGPFLLGPHPWWWHLKTKIDRRFIHRFQTLSMGIEATGERDAMRCRGCAAKLPATTLEAALMTAGVGGLATAPEDAAVVPTKSRGQVITLLQSVDGFPALISDPWLNGRITALHACSDIWACGATVQSAQAVITLPLAPPNIQQELLAQTIAGIRSALDTQQSLLIGGHSLESRDQAPDPCSLG
;
A
#
# COMPACT_ATOMS: atom_id res chain seq x y z
N VAL A 1 -13.40 11.22 9.83
CA VAL A 1 -14.32 10.55 8.89
C VAL A 1 -15.72 11.13 8.98
N VAL A 2 -16.47 10.94 10.07
CA VAL A 2 -17.88 11.38 10.19
C VAL A 2 -18.13 12.84 9.82
N LEU A 3 -17.30 13.78 10.29
CA LEU A 3 -17.47 15.20 9.94
C LEU A 3 -17.34 15.45 8.43
N ALA A 4 -16.43 14.73 7.75
CA ALA A 4 -16.29 14.82 6.30
C ALA A 4 -17.50 14.19 5.58
N LEU A 5 -18.06 13.10 6.09
CA LEU A 5 -19.30 12.51 5.56
C LEU A 5 -20.47 13.48 5.69
N ARG A 6 -20.58 14.22 6.80
CA ARG A 6 -21.60 15.26 6.98
C ARG A 6 -21.43 16.38 5.96
N THR A 7 -20.20 16.82 5.67
CA THR A 7 -19.94 17.79 4.60
C THR A 7 -20.38 17.27 3.23
N ARG A 8 -20.11 15.99 2.93
CA ARG A 8 -20.48 15.34 1.67
C ARG A 8 -22.00 15.11 1.54
N TRP A 9 -22.67 14.80 2.64
CA TRP A 9 -24.10 14.50 2.69
C TRP A 9 -24.81 15.29 3.81
N PRO A 10 -25.14 16.57 3.56
CA PRO A 10 -25.68 17.46 4.59
C PRO A 10 -26.98 16.98 5.23
N LYS A 11 -27.85 16.31 4.47
CA LYS A 11 -29.20 15.88 4.90
C LYS A 11 -29.30 14.40 5.29
N ARG A 12 -28.29 13.58 4.99
CA ARG A 12 -28.37 12.13 5.26
C ARG A 12 -28.25 11.87 6.77
N PRO A 13 -29.05 10.98 7.37
CA PRO A 13 -28.83 10.58 8.76
C PRO A 13 -27.45 9.90 8.87
N ILE A 14 -26.64 10.34 9.83
CA ILE A 14 -25.32 9.77 10.11
C ILE A 14 -25.32 9.36 11.58
N HIS A 15 -25.16 8.07 11.82
CA HIS A 15 -25.01 7.48 13.14
C HIS A 15 -23.53 7.20 13.37
N LEU A 16 -23.00 7.67 14.50
CA LEU A 16 -21.65 7.38 14.93
C LEU A 16 -21.70 6.56 16.21
N GLN A 17 -21.35 5.28 16.09
CA GLN A 17 -21.19 4.37 17.20
C GLN A 17 -19.81 4.56 17.83
N ILE A 18 -19.77 4.83 19.14
CA ILE A 18 -18.53 5.09 19.87
C ILE A 18 -18.51 4.28 21.16
N ARG A 19 -17.30 3.96 21.62
CA ARG A 19 -17.11 3.42 22.96
C ARG A 19 -17.24 4.54 23.99
N ALA A 20 -17.97 4.27 25.07
CA ALA A 20 -18.15 5.21 26.17
C ALA A 20 -16.80 5.77 26.66
N GLY A 21 -16.73 7.09 26.86
CA GLY A 21 -15.57 7.80 27.40
C GLY A 21 -14.38 8.00 26.45
N ARG A 22 -14.48 7.63 25.16
CA ARG A 22 -13.38 7.81 24.19
C ARG A 22 -13.30 9.18 23.53
N ILE A 23 -14.39 9.94 23.54
CA ILE A 23 -14.48 11.26 22.89
C ILE A 23 -14.79 12.31 23.94
N SER A 24 -14.08 13.45 23.88
CA SER A 24 -14.31 14.56 24.80
C SER A 24 -15.68 15.22 24.58
N SER A 25 -16.22 15.83 25.63
CA SER A 25 -17.51 16.53 25.59
C SER A 25 -17.57 17.63 24.52
N SER A 26 -16.47 18.37 24.30
CA SER A 26 -16.38 19.41 23.26
C SER A 26 -16.54 18.84 21.84
N ILE A 27 -15.93 17.69 21.55
CA ILE A 27 -16.07 17.03 20.25
C ILE A 27 -17.48 16.47 20.11
N GLN A 28 -18.03 15.86 21.16
CA GLN A 28 -19.41 15.37 21.16
C GLN A 28 -20.42 16.48 20.88
N GLN A 29 -20.26 17.66 21.49
CA GLN A 29 -21.12 18.82 21.25
C GLN A 29 -21.08 19.24 19.78
N THR A 30 -19.90 19.21 19.17
CA THR A 30 -19.76 19.60 17.76
C THR A 30 -20.33 18.56 16.80
N LEU A 31 -20.18 17.27 17.12
CA LEU A 31 -20.83 16.19 16.37
C LEU A 31 -22.36 16.32 16.42
N ARG A 32 -22.93 16.60 17.61
CA ARG A 32 -24.37 16.85 17.78
C ARG A 32 -24.82 18.10 17.03
N ALA A 33 -24.06 19.20 17.09
CA ALA A 33 -24.35 20.42 16.33
C ALA A 33 -24.29 20.19 14.80
N ALA A 34 -23.48 19.24 14.35
CA ALA A 34 -23.43 18.79 12.97
C ALA A 34 -24.51 17.74 12.64
N ALA A 35 -25.55 17.61 13.46
CA ALA A 35 -26.65 16.64 13.31
C ALA A 35 -26.16 15.18 13.17
N VAL A 36 -25.07 14.80 13.85
CA VAL A 36 -24.62 13.42 13.95
C VAL A 36 -25.23 12.78 15.19
N VAL A 37 -25.90 11.64 15.01
CA VAL A 37 -26.46 10.86 16.11
C VAL A 37 -25.34 10.04 16.73
N LEU A 38 -25.08 10.24 18.02
CA LEU A 38 -24.09 9.47 18.76
C LEU A 38 -24.77 8.29 19.44
N ILE A 39 -24.23 7.09 19.22
CA ILE A 39 -24.67 5.85 19.88
C ILE A 39 -23.49 5.39 20.74
N GLU A 40 -23.64 5.42 22.05
CA GLU A 40 -22.61 4.95 22.97
C GLU A 40 -22.85 3.49 23.32
N GLU A 41 -21.87 2.64 23.08
CA GLU A 41 -21.93 1.24 23.49
C GLU A 41 -21.16 1.01 24.81
N PRO A 42 -21.71 0.15 25.70
CA PRO A 42 -20.98 -0.32 26.86
C PRO A 42 -19.72 -1.07 26.45
N GLN A 43 -18.67 -0.99 27.26
CA GLN A 43 -17.32 -1.47 26.91
C GLN A 43 -17.21 -2.99 26.60
N HIS A 44 -18.26 -3.77 26.84
CA HIS A 44 -18.25 -5.24 26.80
C HIS A 44 -19.06 -5.89 25.66
N GLU A 45 -19.81 -5.14 24.85
CA GLU A 45 -20.50 -5.72 23.68
C GLU A 45 -19.63 -5.47 22.43
N HIS A 46 -18.83 -6.47 22.06
CA HIS A 46 -18.12 -6.45 20.78
C HIS A 46 -18.96 -7.20 19.74
N ASN A 47 -19.31 -6.49 18.67
CA ASN A 47 -19.74 -7.02 17.37
C ASN A 47 -21.23 -7.28 17.14
N SER A 48 -22.15 -6.86 18.01
CA SER A 48 -23.56 -6.85 17.62
C SER A 48 -23.82 -5.61 16.76
N PRO A 49 -24.20 -5.72 15.47
CA PRO A 49 -24.82 -4.58 14.80
C PRO A 49 -26.02 -4.13 15.64
N PRO A 50 -26.41 -2.84 15.62
CA PRO A 50 -27.66 -2.41 16.25
C PRO A 50 -28.79 -3.31 15.74
N ASN A 51 -29.83 -3.53 16.55
CA ASN A 51 -31.04 -4.30 16.20
C ASN A 51 -31.89 -3.64 15.07
N GLY A 52 -31.25 -3.25 13.97
CA GLY A 52 -31.81 -2.66 12.76
C GLY A 52 -30.85 -2.88 11.60
N ALA A 53 -31.41 -3.18 10.42
CA ALA A 53 -30.64 -3.48 9.23
C ALA A 53 -29.67 -2.34 8.85
N ILE A 54 -28.37 -2.49 9.15
CA ILE A 54 -27.34 -1.60 8.62
C ILE A 54 -27.25 -1.86 7.11
N GLN A 55 -27.81 -0.97 6.29
CA GLN A 55 -27.73 -1.10 4.83
C GLN A 55 -26.33 -0.78 4.28
N ALA A 56 -25.56 0.08 4.97
CA ALA A 56 -24.16 0.38 4.65
C ALA A 56 -23.49 1.08 5.85
N GLY A 57 -22.23 0.73 6.15
CA GLY A 57 -21.48 1.30 7.27
C GLY A 57 -19.98 1.39 6.99
N LEU A 58 -19.29 2.30 7.69
CA LEU A 58 -17.83 2.43 7.66
C LEU A 58 -17.25 2.03 9.00
N ILE A 59 -16.41 1.00 9.01
CA ILE A 59 -15.75 0.50 10.22
C ILE A 59 -14.45 1.29 10.44
N CYS A 60 -14.37 2.02 11.54
CA CYS A 60 -13.20 2.81 11.95
C CYS A 60 -12.62 2.32 13.29
N SER A 61 -12.46 1.00 13.45
CA SER A 61 -12.04 0.35 14.70
C SER A 61 -10.54 0.40 14.99
N GLY A 62 -9.75 1.04 14.12
CA GLY A 62 -8.29 1.14 14.20
C GLY A 62 -7.58 0.18 13.24
N SER A 63 -6.26 0.35 13.07
CA SER A 63 -5.47 -0.48 12.16
C SER A 63 -4.72 -1.60 12.89
N ARG A 64 -4.66 -2.76 12.24
CA ARG A 64 -3.80 -3.89 12.58
C ARG A 64 -2.83 -4.14 11.42
N ALA A 65 -1.70 -4.76 11.70
CA ALA A 65 -0.81 -5.16 10.63
C ALA A 65 -1.45 -6.32 9.82
N PRO A 66 -1.11 -6.47 8.53
CA PRO A 66 -1.54 -7.60 7.73
C PRO A 66 -1.18 -8.94 8.38
N ALA A 67 -2.10 -9.90 8.35
CA ALA A 67 -1.92 -11.20 9.00
C ALA A 67 -0.71 -11.99 8.46
N TRP A 68 -0.35 -11.78 7.19
CA TRP A 68 0.78 -12.47 6.58
C TRP A 68 2.12 -12.16 7.27
N LEU A 69 2.26 -11.01 7.95
CA LEU A 69 3.47 -10.69 8.72
C LEU A 69 3.66 -11.61 9.92
N ALA A 70 2.56 -12.00 10.59
CA ALA A 70 2.64 -12.99 11.66
C ALA A 70 2.89 -14.39 11.09
N ASN A 71 2.29 -14.71 9.94
CA ASN A 71 2.45 -16.00 9.28
C ASN A 71 3.85 -16.19 8.65
N SER A 72 4.63 -15.12 8.46
CA SER A 72 6.00 -15.20 7.91
C SER A 72 7.03 -15.66 8.94
N GLY A 73 6.63 -15.89 10.20
CA GLY A 73 7.53 -16.29 11.28
C GLY A 73 8.32 -15.14 11.92
N ILE A 74 8.13 -13.91 11.43
CA ILE A 74 8.76 -12.72 12.02
C ILE A 74 8.12 -12.40 13.38
N PRO A 75 8.90 -12.02 14.41
CA PRO A 75 8.37 -11.64 15.71
C PRO A 75 7.34 -10.50 15.61
N CYS A 76 6.09 -10.80 15.95
CA CYS A 76 4.99 -9.84 15.91
C CYS A 76 4.32 -9.66 17.28
N GLN A 77 3.76 -8.49 17.54
CA GLN A 77 3.00 -8.20 18.75
C GLN A 77 1.62 -8.87 18.69
N SER A 78 1.30 -9.72 19.67
CA SER A 78 0.06 -10.54 19.70
C SER A 78 -1.24 -9.75 19.48
N LYS A 79 -1.39 -8.58 20.10
CA LYS A 79 -2.62 -7.77 19.98
C LYS A 79 -2.77 -7.14 18.60
N SER A 80 -1.69 -6.60 18.06
CA SER A 80 -1.74 -5.68 16.92
C SER A 80 -1.28 -6.29 15.59
N GLY A 81 -0.58 -7.43 15.64
CA GLY A 81 0.04 -8.10 14.51
C GLY A 81 1.32 -7.41 14.01
N ARG A 82 1.72 -6.28 14.60
CA ARG A 82 2.86 -5.47 14.13
C ARG A 82 4.19 -6.15 14.41
N VAL A 83 5.10 -6.07 13.46
CA VAL A 83 6.48 -6.55 13.57
C VAL A 83 7.18 -5.82 14.71
N ARG A 84 7.83 -6.57 15.59
CA ARG A 84 8.54 -6.05 16.76
C ARG A 84 9.94 -5.62 16.34
N THR A 85 10.32 -4.40 16.68
CA THR A 85 11.64 -3.84 16.35
C THR A 85 12.36 -3.26 17.56
N ASN A 86 13.69 -3.21 17.45
CA ASN A 86 14.55 -2.47 18.36
C ASN A 86 14.54 -0.96 18.02
N ARG A 87 15.30 -0.16 18.78
CA ARG A 87 15.40 1.30 18.56
C ARG A 87 16.17 1.69 17.30
N GLN A 88 16.86 0.77 16.66
CA GLN A 88 17.51 0.93 15.36
C GLN A 88 16.57 0.53 14.20
N LEU A 89 15.31 0.20 14.49
CA LEU A 89 14.29 -0.25 13.55
C LEU A 89 14.57 -1.63 12.94
N GLN A 90 15.54 -2.38 13.47
CA GLN A 90 15.74 -3.77 13.11
C GLN A 90 14.70 -4.65 13.79
N VAL A 91 14.24 -5.65 13.07
CA VAL A 91 13.38 -6.70 13.61
C VAL A 91 14.13 -7.45 14.70
N ILE A 92 13.46 -7.69 15.83
CA ILE A 92 14.03 -8.48 16.94
C ILE A 92 14.43 -9.86 16.41
N ASP A 93 15.62 -10.35 16.79
CA ASP A 93 16.20 -11.62 16.34
C ASP A 93 16.48 -11.74 14.83
N HIS A 94 16.28 -10.67 14.04
CA HIS A 94 16.55 -10.62 12.60
C HIS A 94 17.23 -9.31 12.20
N PRO A 95 18.54 -9.14 12.50
CA PRO A 95 19.27 -7.87 12.30
C PRO A 95 19.35 -7.41 10.83
N GLN A 96 19.16 -8.31 9.88
CA GLN A 96 19.13 -8.03 8.44
C GLN A 96 17.79 -7.47 7.95
N ILE A 97 16.74 -7.51 8.79
CA ILE A 97 15.40 -7.06 8.44
C ILE A 97 15.09 -5.78 9.21
N PHE A 98 14.58 -4.76 8.50
CA PHE A 98 14.12 -3.52 9.09
C PHE A 98 12.62 -3.36 8.87
N ALA A 99 11.91 -2.79 9.86
CA ALA A 99 10.48 -2.53 9.74
C ALA A 99 10.10 -1.20 10.40
N THR A 100 9.20 -0.45 9.75
CA THR A 100 8.77 0.87 10.24
C THR A 100 7.35 1.22 9.78
N GLY A 101 6.80 2.29 10.35
CA GLY A 101 5.45 2.76 10.03
C GLY A 101 4.37 1.87 10.64
N ASP A 102 3.24 1.73 9.95
CA ASP A 102 2.05 1.06 10.49
C ASP A 102 2.20 -0.47 10.63
N CYS A 103 3.18 -1.08 9.94
CA CYS A 103 3.46 -2.51 10.03
C CYS A 103 4.34 -2.90 11.23
N ALA A 104 4.98 -1.93 11.89
CA ALA A 104 5.99 -2.20 12.92
C ALA A 104 5.71 -1.47 14.23
N VAL A 105 6.34 -1.95 15.31
CA VAL A 105 6.32 -1.32 16.63
C VAL A 105 7.69 -1.45 17.28
N ILE A 106 8.21 -0.33 17.80
CA ILE A 106 9.44 -0.36 18.61
C ILE A 106 9.06 -0.83 20.02
N ASP A 107 9.53 -2.02 20.41
CA ASP A 107 9.10 -2.69 21.64
C ASP A 107 9.33 -1.86 22.90
N THR A 108 10.48 -1.20 22.99
CA THR A 108 10.87 -0.39 24.16
C THR A 108 10.14 0.94 24.25
N CYS A 109 9.51 1.41 23.17
CA CYS A 109 8.86 2.71 23.12
C CYS A 109 7.67 2.73 22.13
N PRO A 110 6.62 1.92 22.37
CA PRO A 110 5.51 1.78 21.45
C PRO A 110 4.80 3.12 21.23
N ARG A 111 4.38 3.38 19.99
CA ARG A 111 3.58 4.54 19.61
C ARG A 111 2.33 4.09 18.88
N PRO A 112 1.21 4.81 19.00
CA PRO A 112 0.03 4.47 18.24
C PRO A 112 0.32 4.62 16.73
N PRO A 113 -0.30 3.80 15.88
CA PRO A 113 -0.13 3.92 14.43
C PRO A 113 -0.60 5.29 13.96
N SER A 114 0.26 6.00 13.22
CA SER A 114 -0.04 7.31 12.66
C SER A 114 1.03 7.70 11.65
N GLY A 115 0.59 8.41 10.62
CA GLY A 115 1.48 9.00 9.61
C GLY A 115 2.59 9.88 10.20
N VAL A 116 2.39 10.53 11.36
CA VAL A 116 3.43 11.40 11.94
C VAL A 116 4.67 10.60 12.36
N TRP A 117 4.48 9.49 13.07
CA TRP A 117 5.61 8.65 13.48
C TRP A 117 6.18 7.88 12.29
N ALA A 118 5.32 7.39 11.38
CA ALA A 118 5.76 6.70 10.17
C ALA A 118 6.67 7.57 9.29
N VAL A 119 6.25 8.81 8.98
CA VAL A 119 7.05 9.75 8.18
C VAL A 119 8.35 10.10 8.88
N ARG A 120 8.33 10.30 10.21
CA ARG A 120 9.55 10.60 10.97
C ARG A 120 10.51 9.44 11.07
N ALA A 121 10.02 8.22 11.00
CA ALA A 121 10.84 7.03 11.04
C ALA A 121 11.57 6.77 9.70
N ALA A 122 11.19 7.44 8.61
CA ALA A 122 11.86 7.29 7.31
C ALA A 122 13.34 7.71 7.36
N ILE A 123 13.66 8.82 8.04
CA ILE A 123 15.05 9.32 8.17
C ILE A 123 15.96 8.35 8.93
N PRO A 124 15.63 7.90 10.16
CA PRO A 124 16.46 6.92 10.86
C PRO A 124 16.51 5.57 10.14
N LEU A 125 15.42 5.16 9.46
CA LEU A 125 15.45 3.97 8.62
C LEU A 125 16.47 4.10 7.49
N ALA A 126 16.41 5.17 6.70
CA ALA A 126 17.33 5.41 5.59
C ALA A 126 18.79 5.39 6.06
N TYR A 127 19.10 6.12 7.14
CA TYR A 127 20.44 6.13 7.72
C TYR A 127 20.89 4.72 8.15
N ASN A 128 20.03 3.95 8.81
CA ASN A 128 20.40 2.62 9.28
C ASN A 128 20.51 1.60 8.15
N LEU A 129 19.72 1.72 7.08
CA LEU A 129 19.89 0.91 5.87
C LEU A 129 21.24 1.20 5.21
N GLU A 130 21.58 2.47 5.01
CA GLU A 130 22.89 2.87 4.47
C GLU A 130 24.05 2.40 5.36
N ALA A 131 23.92 2.55 6.67
CA ALA A 131 24.92 2.11 7.62
C ALA A 131 25.08 0.59 7.59
N ALA A 132 23.98 -0.17 7.55
CA ALA A 132 24.02 -1.63 7.43
C ALA A 132 24.71 -2.11 6.15
N CYS A 133 24.39 -1.51 5.00
CA CYS A 133 25.03 -1.84 3.72
C CYS A 133 26.55 -1.58 3.72
N GLN A 134 27.01 -0.64 4.53
CA GLN A 134 28.42 -0.24 4.63
C GLN A 134 29.11 -0.80 5.88
N ASN A 135 28.47 -1.73 6.60
CA ASN A 135 28.97 -2.27 7.88
C ASN A 135 29.36 -1.19 8.91
N ARG A 136 28.63 -0.06 8.92
CA ARG A 136 28.78 1.03 9.88
C ARG A 136 27.82 0.85 11.08
N PRO A 137 28.15 1.43 12.25
CA PRO A 137 27.28 1.34 13.42
C PRO A 137 25.93 2.03 13.18
N LEU A 138 24.85 1.34 13.57
CA LEU A 138 23.48 1.84 13.43
C LEU A 138 23.12 2.84 14.52
N ARG A 139 22.31 3.84 14.17
CA ARG A 139 21.81 4.86 15.09
C ARG A 139 20.50 4.44 15.74
N THR A 140 20.43 4.60 17.06
CA THR A 140 19.17 4.46 17.79
C THR A 140 18.29 5.69 17.58
N TRP A 141 16.99 5.48 17.45
CA TRP A 141 15.98 6.51 17.41
C TRP A 141 14.93 6.28 18.51
N THR A 142 14.48 7.36 19.14
CA THR A 142 13.28 7.31 19.98
C THR A 142 12.21 8.26 19.47
N PRO A 143 11.03 7.73 19.11
CA PRO A 143 9.93 8.56 18.68
C PRO A 143 9.42 9.43 19.83
N GLN A 144 9.10 10.67 19.51
CA GLN A 144 8.41 11.59 20.42
C GLN A 144 7.15 10.94 21.02
N ARG A 145 6.88 11.21 22.30
CA ARG A 145 5.73 10.63 23.01
C ARG A 145 4.39 11.13 22.46
N TYR A 146 4.34 12.40 22.11
CA TYR A 146 3.15 13.07 21.60
C TYR A 146 3.42 13.67 20.23
N ALA A 147 2.38 13.67 19.39
CA ALA A 147 2.39 14.31 18.09
C ALA A 147 1.20 15.28 18.04
N LEU A 148 1.39 16.42 17.36
CA LEU A 148 0.28 17.31 17.05
C LEU A 148 -0.59 16.64 15.99
N GLN A 149 -1.86 16.39 16.33
CA GLN A 149 -2.88 15.90 15.42
C GLN A 149 -3.92 16.98 15.20
N LEU A 150 -4.20 17.30 13.93
CA LEU A 150 -5.16 18.34 13.57
C LEU A 150 -6.40 17.69 12.98
N LEU A 151 -7.48 17.68 13.77
CA LEU A 151 -8.77 17.12 13.36
C LEU A 151 -9.63 18.21 12.72
N GLY A 152 -9.95 18.07 11.44
CA GLY A 152 -10.81 19.02 10.74
C GLY A 152 -12.29 18.89 11.13
N GLY A 153 -13.00 20.01 11.12
CA GLY A 153 -14.44 20.10 11.33
C GLY A 153 -15.04 21.39 10.78
N LEU A 154 -16.33 21.56 11.05
CA LEU A 154 -17.10 22.73 10.64
C LEU A 154 -17.80 23.31 11.88
N LYS A 155 -17.79 24.64 11.99
CA LYS A 155 -18.56 25.38 12.99
C LYS A 155 -19.28 26.52 12.27
N ALA A 156 -20.62 26.48 12.26
CA ALA A 156 -21.45 27.43 11.51
C ALA A 156 -20.96 27.61 10.05
N ASP A 157 -20.81 26.49 9.33
CA ASP A 157 -20.32 26.39 7.94
C ASP A 157 -18.91 26.95 7.67
N ARG A 158 -18.18 27.37 8.71
CA ARG A 158 -16.77 27.76 8.59
C ARG A 158 -15.84 26.60 8.94
N PRO A 159 -14.77 26.38 8.16
CA PRO A 159 -13.81 25.33 8.44
C PRO A 159 -13.00 25.66 9.69
N THR A 160 -12.96 24.70 10.61
CA THR A 160 -12.23 24.79 11.86
C THR A 160 -11.47 23.49 12.10
N ALA A 161 -10.52 23.50 13.03
CA ALA A 161 -9.89 22.27 13.47
C ALA A 161 -9.66 22.27 14.98
N TRP A 162 -9.57 21.07 15.54
CA TRP A 162 -9.01 20.84 16.87
C TRP A 162 -7.54 20.46 16.76
N ALA A 163 -6.74 20.98 17.67
CA ALA A 163 -5.38 20.53 17.91
C ALA A 163 -5.38 19.57 19.09
N LEU A 164 -4.94 18.33 18.84
CA LEU A 164 -4.70 17.33 19.86
C LEU A 164 -3.19 17.18 20.04
N TRP A 165 -2.73 17.30 21.28
CA TRP A 165 -1.33 17.06 21.64
C TRP A 165 -1.29 16.31 22.97
N GLY A 166 -1.19 14.98 22.90
CA GLY A 166 -1.29 14.13 24.07
C GLY A 166 -2.66 14.27 24.76
N PRO A 167 -2.72 14.63 26.06
CA PRO A 167 -3.99 14.82 26.76
C PRO A 167 -4.67 16.17 26.44
N PHE A 168 -3.95 17.09 25.78
CA PHE A 168 -4.46 18.43 25.53
C PHE A 168 -5.29 18.46 24.24
N LEU A 169 -6.47 19.08 24.34
CA LEU A 169 -7.37 19.34 23.23
C LEU A 169 -7.66 20.84 23.17
N LEU A 170 -7.30 21.48 22.07
CA LEU A 170 -7.50 22.92 21.83
C LEU A 170 -8.40 23.14 20.62
N GLY A 171 -9.27 24.14 20.69
CA GLY A 171 -10.21 24.48 19.62
C GLY A 171 -11.66 24.07 19.91
N PRO A 172 -12.54 24.06 18.88
CA PRO A 172 -12.24 24.25 17.46
C PRO A 172 -11.93 25.71 17.12
N HIS A 173 -10.89 25.96 16.31
CA HIS A 173 -10.55 27.31 15.86
C HIS A 173 -10.10 27.33 14.37
N PRO A 174 -10.43 28.38 13.59
CA PRO A 174 -9.99 28.50 12.19
C PRO A 174 -8.47 28.50 12.03
N TRP A 175 -7.72 29.05 12.98
CA TRP A 175 -6.24 29.05 12.90
C TRP A 175 -5.64 27.65 12.80
N TRP A 176 -6.18 26.69 13.56
CA TRP A 176 -5.76 25.29 13.48
C TRP A 176 -6.05 24.67 12.11
N TRP A 177 -7.15 25.08 11.47
CA TRP A 177 -7.47 24.66 10.11
C TRP A 177 -6.47 25.21 9.08
N HIS A 178 -6.10 26.48 9.20
CA HIS A 178 -5.08 27.09 8.32
C HIS A 178 -3.72 26.39 8.50
N LEU A 179 -3.34 26.09 9.75
CA LEU A 179 -2.13 25.33 10.04
C LEU A 179 -2.16 23.94 9.42
N LYS A 180 -3.27 23.20 9.58
CA LYS A 180 -3.47 21.88 8.96
C LYS A 180 -3.28 21.96 7.45
N THR A 181 -3.99 22.88 6.81
CA THR A 181 -3.95 23.09 5.37
C THR A 181 -2.53 23.41 4.89
N LYS A 182 -1.80 24.23 5.63
CA LYS A 182 -0.41 24.59 5.33
C LYS A 182 0.54 23.40 5.46
N ILE A 183 0.40 22.58 6.50
CA ILE A 183 1.22 21.37 6.71
C ILE A 183 0.95 20.36 5.59
N ASP A 184 -0.32 20.06 5.32
CA ASP A 184 -0.72 19.10 4.30
C ASP A 184 -0.22 19.53 2.91
N ARG A 185 -0.46 20.80 2.52
CA ARG A 185 0.01 21.33 1.23
C ARG A 185 1.52 21.29 1.10
N ARG A 186 2.26 21.67 2.15
CA ARG A 186 3.73 21.58 2.16
C ARG A 186 4.21 20.14 2.01
N PHE A 187 3.55 19.19 2.67
CA PHE A 187 3.90 17.78 2.55
C PHE A 187 3.71 17.29 1.12
N ILE A 188 2.55 17.54 0.50
CA ILE A 188 2.28 17.15 -0.89
C ILE A 188 3.22 17.83 -1.88
N HIS A 189 3.50 19.14 -1.70
CA HIS A 189 4.39 19.88 -2.58
C HIS A 189 5.80 19.28 -2.65
N ARG A 190 6.33 18.76 -1.55
CA ARG A 190 7.64 18.10 -1.53
C ARG A 190 7.72 16.93 -2.52
N PHE A 191 6.66 16.13 -2.64
CA PHE A 191 6.65 14.99 -3.57
C PHE A 191 6.50 15.43 -5.02
N GLN A 192 5.73 16.49 -5.28
CA GLN A 192 5.61 17.07 -6.63
C GLN A 192 6.96 17.59 -7.15
N THR A 193 7.75 18.25 -6.30
CA THR A 193 9.08 18.75 -6.67
C THR A 193 10.10 17.62 -6.90
N LEU A 194 10.05 16.55 -6.09
CA LEU A 194 10.91 15.38 -6.23
C LEU A 194 10.66 14.63 -7.55
N SER A 195 9.40 14.50 -7.97
CA SER A 195 9.06 13.90 -9.27
C SER A 195 9.69 14.65 -10.45
N MET A 196 9.79 15.99 -10.38
CA MET A 196 10.45 16.78 -11.44
C MET A 196 11.99 16.70 -11.40
N GLY A 197 12.59 16.42 -10.24
CA GLY A 197 14.05 16.40 -10.07
C GLY A 197 14.71 15.08 -10.51
N ILE A 198 14.01 13.95 -10.37
CA ILE A 198 14.52 12.62 -10.74
C ILE A 198 14.61 12.45 -12.27
N GLU A 199 13.79 13.16 -13.04
CA GLU A 199 13.81 13.12 -14.52
C GLU A 199 15.06 13.80 -15.12
N ALA A 200 15.79 14.62 -14.36
CA ALA A 200 16.86 15.48 -14.89
C ALA A 200 18.27 14.86 -14.84
N THR A 201 18.51 13.78 -14.10
CA THR A 201 19.85 13.22 -13.90
C THR A 201 20.02 11.90 -14.64
N GLY A 202 20.42 11.97 -15.90
CA GLY A 202 20.88 10.82 -16.70
C GLY A 202 22.27 10.33 -16.28
N GLU A 203 22.41 9.88 -15.03
CA GLU A 203 23.66 9.30 -14.55
C GLU A 203 23.84 7.87 -15.10
N ARG A 204 24.95 7.65 -15.81
CA ARG A 204 25.27 6.41 -16.53
C ARG A 204 25.69 5.23 -15.64
N ASP A 205 25.75 5.43 -14.32
CA ASP A 205 26.23 4.44 -13.34
C ASP A 205 25.19 4.13 -12.24
N ALA A 206 23.95 4.61 -12.41
CA ALA A 206 22.86 4.25 -11.52
C ALA A 206 22.44 2.80 -11.74
N MET A 207 22.44 2.00 -10.67
CA MET A 207 21.90 0.64 -10.68
C MET A 207 20.51 0.65 -11.32
N ARG A 208 20.35 -0.03 -12.46
CA ARG A 208 19.03 -0.17 -13.09
C ARG A 208 18.15 -1.02 -12.19
N CYS A 209 17.07 -0.43 -11.70
CA CYS A 209 16.10 -1.16 -10.89
C CYS A 209 15.47 -2.31 -11.70
N ARG A 210 15.26 -3.45 -11.04
CA ARG A 210 14.56 -4.63 -11.58
C ARG A 210 13.12 -4.68 -11.10
N GLY A 211 12.38 -5.74 -11.45
CA GLY A 211 10.98 -5.89 -11.05
C GLY A 211 10.09 -4.80 -11.62
N CYS A 212 9.03 -4.41 -10.90
CA CYS A 212 8.10 -3.37 -11.36
C CYS A 212 8.79 -2.02 -11.65
N ALA A 213 9.91 -1.72 -10.99
CA ALA A 213 10.67 -0.49 -11.20
C ALA A 213 11.49 -0.48 -12.50
N ALA A 214 11.49 -1.57 -13.27
CA ALA A 214 12.03 -1.62 -14.62
C ALA A 214 11.04 -1.11 -15.70
N LYS A 215 9.77 -0.84 -15.33
CA LYS A 215 8.77 -0.27 -16.25
C LYS A 215 9.10 1.19 -16.56
N LEU A 216 8.64 1.67 -17.71
CA LEU A 216 8.79 3.08 -18.08
C LEU A 216 8.12 4.00 -17.02
N PRO A 217 8.73 5.16 -16.70
CA PRO A 217 8.07 6.17 -15.90
C PRO A 217 6.73 6.61 -16.52
N ALA A 218 5.74 6.91 -15.68
CA ALA A 218 4.38 7.26 -16.11
C ALA A 218 4.37 8.41 -17.13
N THR A 219 5.10 9.49 -16.87
CA THR A 219 5.21 10.66 -17.75
C THR A 219 5.72 10.30 -19.15
N THR A 220 6.73 9.43 -19.23
CA THR A 220 7.31 8.95 -20.50
C THR A 220 6.32 8.06 -21.25
N LEU A 221 5.64 7.16 -20.54
CA LEU A 221 4.63 6.28 -21.12
C LEU A 221 3.42 7.07 -21.64
N GLU A 222 2.89 8.00 -20.86
CA GLU A 222 1.76 8.86 -21.22
C GLU A 222 2.09 9.68 -22.48
N ALA A 223 3.27 10.28 -22.56
CA ALA A 223 3.72 11.00 -23.74
C ALA A 223 3.80 10.09 -24.98
N ALA A 224 4.35 8.89 -24.85
CA ALA A 224 4.41 7.93 -25.96
C ALA A 224 3.02 7.50 -26.45
N LEU A 225 2.07 7.27 -25.54
CA LEU A 225 0.68 6.93 -25.88
C LEU A 225 -0.03 8.09 -26.61
N MET A 226 0.21 9.32 -26.17
CA MET A 226 -0.29 10.53 -26.85
C MET A 226 0.28 10.62 -28.28
N THR A 227 1.59 10.43 -28.44
CA THR A 227 2.24 10.43 -29.77
C THR A 227 1.72 9.32 -30.67
N ALA A 228 1.41 8.14 -30.13
CA ALA A 228 0.85 7.02 -30.87
C ALA A 228 -0.65 7.17 -31.22
N GLY A 229 -1.30 8.27 -30.81
CA GLY A 229 -2.71 8.52 -31.10
C GLY A 229 -3.69 7.73 -30.22
N VAL A 230 -3.21 7.08 -29.16
CA VAL A 230 -4.01 6.28 -28.20
C VAL A 230 -4.03 6.92 -26.80
N GLY A 231 -3.88 8.25 -26.76
CA GLY A 231 -3.82 9.04 -25.52
C GLY A 231 -4.99 8.86 -24.55
N GLY A 232 -6.14 8.39 -25.02
CA GLY A 232 -7.27 8.03 -24.14
C GLY A 232 -6.88 7.01 -23.06
N LEU A 233 -5.95 6.09 -23.37
CA LEU A 233 -5.42 5.11 -22.43
C LEU A 233 -4.57 5.74 -21.31
N ALA A 234 -3.99 6.92 -21.54
CA ALA A 234 -3.18 7.65 -20.56
C ALA A 234 -4.04 8.39 -19.53
N THR A 235 -5.22 8.87 -19.92
CA THR A 235 -6.04 9.77 -19.08
C THR A 235 -6.87 9.07 -18.00
N ALA A 236 -7.01 7.75 -18.07
CA ALA A 236 -7.71 6.93 -17.10
C ALA A 236 -7.02 5.56 -17.02
N PRO A 237 -5.86 5.47 -16.35
CA PRO A 237 -5.16 4.20 -16.19
C PRO A 237 -6.01 3.26 -15.33
N GLU A 238 -6.25 2.06 -15.86
CA GLU A 238 -6.99 0.99 -15.21
C GLU A 238 -6.08 -0.24 -15.08
N ASP A 239 -6.22 -0.99 -13.99
CA ASP A 239 -5.41 -2.20 -13.76
C ASP A 239 -5.80 -3.34 -14.73
N ALA A 240 -7.02 -3.32 -15.27
CA ALA A 240 -7.48 -4.29 -16.27
C ALA A 240 -8.45 -3.66 -17.27
N ALA A 241 -8.42 -4.14 -18.51
CA ALA A 241 -9.35 -3.75 -19.56
C ALA A 241 -10.63 -4.59 -19.53
N VAL A 242 -11.78 -3.95 -19.67
CA VAL A 242 -13.06 -4.62 -19.90
C VAL A 242 -13.14 -5.10 -21.35
N VAL A 243 -13.24 -6.40 -21.53
CA VAL A 243 -13.54 -7.05 -22.81
C VAL A 243 -15.03 -7.36 -22.83
N PRO A 244 -15.84 -6.63 -23.62
CA PRO A 244 -17.27 -6.88 -23.70
C PRO A 244 -17.52 -8.22 -24.40
N THR A 245 -18.09 -9.18 -23.69
CA THR A 245 -18.48 -10.46 -24.29
C THR A 245 -19.99 -10.66 -24.19
N LYS A 246 -20.59 -11.21 -25.25
CA LYS A 246 -22.00 -11.60 -25.26
C LYS A 246 -22.06 -13.12 -25.37
N SER A 247 -22.69 -13.77 -24.40
CA SER A 247 -22.97 -15.20 -24.46
C SER A 247 -24.47 -15.43 -24.24
N ARG A 248 -25.13 -16.09 -25.20
CA ARG A 248 -26.57 -16.41 -25.15
C ARG A 248 -27.48 -15.21 -24.77
N GLY A 249 -27.16 -14.02 -25.28
CA GLY A 249 -27.94 -12.80 -25.01
C GLY A 249 -27.67 -12.14 -23.65
N GLN A 250 -26.85 -12.74 -22.79
CA GLN A 250 -26.37 -12.12 -21.55
C GLN A 250 -25.01 -11.47 -21.78
N VAL A 251 -24.84 -10.25 -21.25
CA VAL A 251 -23.56 -9.57 -21.23
C VAL A 251 -22.71 -10.20 -20.12
N ILE A 252 -21.59 -10.80 -20.50
CA ILE A 252 -20.58 -11.28 -19.57
C ILE A 252 -19.41 -10.29 -19.68
N THR A 253 -19.03 -9.71 -18.54
CA THR A 253 -17.87 -8.82 -18.46
C THR A 253 -16.64 -9.67 -18.23
N LEU A 254 -15.75 -9.74 -19.22
CA LEU A 254 -14.42 -10.31 -19.06
C LEU A 254 -13.46 -9.17 -18.74
N LEU A 255 -12.56 -9.38 -17.78
CA LEU A 255 -11.45 -8.48 -17.52
C LEU A 255 -10.16 -9.12 -18.01
N GLN A 256 -9.31 -8.31 -18.63
CA GLN A 256 -8.02 -8.74 -19.13
C GLN A 256 -6.94 -7.76 -18.65
N SER A 257 -5.90 -8.28 -18.03
CA SER A 257 -4.67 -7.55 -17.71
C SER A 257 -3.47 -8.25 -18.34
N VAL A 258 -2.40 -7.49 -18.53
CA VAL A 258 -1.05 -7.96 -18.88
C VAL A 258 -0.08 -7.28 -17.93
N ASP A 259 0.69 -8.10 -17.21
CA ASP A 259 1.80 -7.64 -16.40
C ASP A 259 3.01 -8.56 -16.55
N GLY A 260 4.19 -8.00 -16.31
CA GLY A 260 5.46 -8.66 -16.34
C GLY A 260 6.59 -7.71 -15.95
N PHE A 261 7.71 -8.28 -15.55
CA PHE A 261 8.93 -7.53 -15.26
C PHE A 261 10.17 -8.41 -15.47
N PRO A 262 11.34 -7.81 -15.73
CA PRO A 262 12.61 -8.52 -15.71
C PRO A 262 12.81 -9.20 -14.36
N ALA A 263 13.41 -10.40 -14.36
CA ALA A 263 13.55 -11.21 -13.16
C ALA A 263 14.10 -10.41 -11.98
N LEU A 264 13.35 -10.45 -10.87
CA LEU A 264 13.67 -9.70 -9.67
C LEU A 264 14.72 -10.45 -8.83
N ILE A 265 14.68 -11.77 -8.89
CA ILE A 265 15.52 -12.69 -8.12
C ILE A 265 16.00 -13.83 -9.01
N SER A 266 17.10 -14.47 -8.60
CA SER A 266 17.76 -15.50 -9.39
C SER A 266 17.10 -16.88 -9.32
N ASP A 267 16.25 -17.13 -8.31
CA ASP A 267 15.45 -18.38 -8.22
C ASP A 267 14.32 -18.35 -9.25
N PRO A 268 14.36 -19.22 -10.29
CA PRO A 268 13.36 -19.21 -11.37
C PRO A 268 11.96 -19.59 -10.88
N TRP A 269 11.83 -20.53 -9.94
CA TRP A 269 10.54 -20.94 -9.41
C TRP A 269 9.91 -19.81 -8.60
N LEU A 270 10.68 -19.21 -7.68
CA LEU A 270 10.16 -18.12 -6.86
C LEU A 270 9.87 -16.88 -7.70
N ASN A 271 10.71 -16.57 -8.69
CA ASN A 271 10.47 -15.45 -9.61
C ASN A 271 9.19 -15.68 -10.42
N GLY A 272 8.99 -16.89 -10.98
CA GLY A 272 7.77 -17.26 -11.69
C GLY A 272 6.51 -17.13 -10.82
N ARG A 273 6.58 -17.58 -9.55
CA ARG A 273 5.47 -17.43 -8.59
C ARG A 273 5.17 -15.96 -8.29
N ILE A 274 6.19 -15.15 -8.04
CA ILE A 274 6.03 -13.72 -7.73
C ILE A 274 5.43 -12.99 -8.94
N THR A 275 5.98 -13.17 -10.14
CA THR A 275 5.46 -12.55 -11.36
C THR A 275 4.00 -12.92 -11.63
N ALA A 276 3.63 -14.20 -11.44
CA ALA A 276 2.24 -14.62 -11.58
C ALA A 276 1.30 -13.96 -10.56
N LEU A 277 1.71 -13.88 -9.28
CA LEU A 277 0.92 -13.20 -8.23
C LEU A 277 0.76 -11.70 -8.52
N HIS A 278 1.80 -11.04 -9.04
CA HIS A 278 1.73 -9.65 -9.49
C HIS A 278 0.71 -9.47 -10.61
N ALA A 279 0.78 -10.27 -11.67
CA ALA A 279 -0.18 -10.20 -12.77
C ALA A 279 -1.62 -10.53 -12.33
N CYS A 280 -1.80 -11.45 -11.38
CA CYS A 280 -3.12 -11.75 -10.81
C CYS A 280 -3.67 -10.57 -9.99
N SER A 281 -2.80 -9.78 -9.35
CA SER A 281 -3.21 -8.73 -8.44
C SER A 281 -3.98 -7.60 -9.11
N ASP A 282 -3.71 -7.33 -10.40
CA ASP A 282 -4.47 -6.37 -11.21
C ASP A 282 -5.95 -6.79 -11.33
N ILE A 283 -6.20 -8.08 -11.57
CA ILE A 283 -7.56 -8.62 -11.66
C ILE A 283 -8.24 -8.61 -10.29
N TRP A 284 -7.51 -8.92 -9.22
CA TRP A 284 -8.05 -8.87 -7.86
C TRP A 284 -8.37 -7.44 -7.42
N ALA A 285 -7.57 -6.45 -7.83
CA ALA A 285 -7.80 -5.04 -7.54
C ALA A 285 -9.12 -4.54 -8.16
N CYS A 286 -9.48 -5.08 -9.33
CA CYS A 286 -10.79 -4.87 -9.96
C CYS A 286 -11.94 -5.65 -9.29
N GLY A 287 -11.68 -6.44 -8.25
CA GLY A 287 -12.67 -7.25 -7.55
C GLY A 287 -13.10 -8.52 -8.29
N ALA A 288 -12.29 -8.99 -9.24
CA ALA A 288 -12.59 -10.18 -10.05
C ALA A 288 -11.69 -11.38 -9.70
N THR A 289 -12.10 -12.55 -10.19
CA THR A 289 -11.35 -13.81 -10.05
C THR A 289 -10.58 -14.13 -11.31
N VAL A 290 -9.33 -14.59 -11.19
CA VAL A 290 -8.52 -15.01 -12.33
C VAL A 290 -9.05 -16.35 -12.87
N GLN A 291 -9.44 -16.37 -14.14
CA GLN A 291 -9.95 -17.59 -14.82
C GLN A 291 -8.81 -18.35 -15.51
N SER A 292 -7.96 -17.64 -16.24
CA SER A 292 -6.85 -18.22 -16.99
C SER A 292 -5.70 -17.23 -17.15
N ALA A 293 -4.50 -17.74 -17.43
CA ALA A 293 -3.30 -16.96 -17.72
C ALA A 293 -2.54 -17.49 -18.93
N GLN A 294 -1.83 -16.61 -19.62
CA GLN A 294 -0.80 -16.95 -20.61
C GLN A 294 0.54 -16.35 -20.17
N ALA A 295 1.65 -17.02 -20.48
CA ALA A 295 2.97 -16.57 -20.05
C ALA A 295 3.90 -16.28 -21.24
N VAL A 296 4.57 -15.14 -21.22
CA VAL A 296 5.71 -14.88 -22.11
C VAL A 296 6.98 -14.90 -21.26
N ILE A 297 7.87 -15.84 -21.52
CA ILE A 297 9.05 -16.10 -20.68
C ILE A 297 10.32 -15.89 -21.50
N THR A 298 11.16 -14.94 -21.10
CA THR A 298 12.48 -14.72 -21.70
C THR A 298 13.54 -15.48 -20.90
N LEU A 299 14.27 -16.38 -21.56
CA LEU A 299 15.36 -17.17 -21.00
C LEU A 299 16.71 -16.56 -21.39
N PRO A 300 17.75 -16.68 -20.55
CA PRO A 300 19.10 -16.26 -20.93
C PRO A 300 19.65 -17.11 -22.08
N LEU A 301 20.61 -16.55 -22.82
CA LEU A 301 21.44 -17.32 -23.77
C LEU A 301 22.28 -18.32 -22.98
N ALA A 302 21.92 -19.60 -23.02
CA ALA A 302 22.54 -20.66 -22.24
C ALA A 302 22.41 -22.01 -22.95
N PRO A 303 23.18 -23.05 -22.55
CA PRO A 303 23.02 -24.39 -23.10
C PRO A 303 21.57 -24.91 -22.98
N PRO A 304 21.07 -25.71 -23.94
CA PRO A 304 19.66 -26.11 -23.99
C PRO A 304 19.13 -26.79 -22.73
N ASN A 305 19.96 -27.58 -22.06
CA ASN A 305 19.59 -28.24 -20.80
C ASN A 305 19.36 -27.24 -19.66
N ILE A 306 20.14 -26.15 -19.61
CA ILE A 306 19.96 -25.08 -18.63
C ILE A 306 18.70 -24.28 -18.94
N GLN A 307 18.47 -23.93 -20.21
CA GLN A 307 17.24 -23.24 -20.63
C GLN A 307 15.99 -24.07 -20.32
N GLN A 308 16.03 -25.39 -20.56
CA GLN A 308 14.94 -26.29 -20.23
C GLN A 308 14.64 -26.29 -18.72
N GLU A 309 15.66 -26.38 -17.87
CA GLU A 309 15.48 -26.36 -16.41
C GLU A 309 14.91 -25.03 -15.92
N LEU A 310 15.49 -23.91 -16.40
CA LEU A 310 15.00 -22.57 -16.05
C LEU A 310 13.54 -22.38 -16.44
N LEU A 311 13.15 -22.82 -17.63
CA LEU A 311 11.76 -22.75 -18.10
C LEU A 311 10.84 -23.63 -17.25
N ALA A 312 11.24 -24.87 -16.98
CA ALA A 312 10.46 -25.82 -16.18
C ALA A 312 10.19 -25.28 -14.76
N GLN A 313 11.23 -24.78 -14.09
CA GLN A 313 11.10 -24.18 -12.75
C GLN A 313 10.24 -22.92 -12.78
N THR A 314 10.41 -22.05 -13.77
CA THR A 314 9.60 -20.83 -13.93
C THR A 314 8.12 -21.17 -14.10
N ILE A 315 7.79 -22.13 -14.97
CA ILE A 315 6.41 -22.58 -15.18
C ILE A 315 5.85 -23.24 -13.91
N ALA A 316 6.65 -24.05 -13.19
CA ALA A 316 6.23 -24.62 -11.92
C ALA A 316 5.93 -23.54 -10.86
N GLY A 317 6.72 -22.47 -10.83
CA GLY A 317 6.49 -21.28 -10.03
C GLY A 317 5.17 -20.60 -10.36
N ILE A 318 4.93 -20.31 -11.64
CA ILE A 318 3.68 -19.72 -12.14
C ILE A 318 2.48 -20.58 -11.74
N ARG A 319 2.54 -21.89 -12.02
CA ARG A 319 1.46 -22.83 -11.67
C ARG A 319 1.20 -22.86 -10.17
N SER A 320 2.23 -22.80 -9.34
CA SER A 320 2.04 -22.77 -7.89
C SER A 320 1.18 -21.58 -7.42
N ALA A 321 1.18 -20.46 -8.14
CA ALA A 321 0.31 -19.32 -7.86
C ALA A 321 -1.10 -19.51 -8.45
N LEU A 322 -1.20 -19.99 -9.69
CA LEU A 322 -2.48 -20.15 -10.40
C LEU A 322 -3.33 -21.31 -9.84
N ASP A 323 -2.70 -22.44 -9.51
CA ASP A 323 -3.39 -23.64 -9.02
C ASP A 323 -4.11 -23.34 -7.69
N THR A 324 -3.52 -22.50 -6.81
CA THR A 324 -4.16 -22.06 -5.55
C THR A 324 -5.40 -21.20 -5.77
N GLN A 325 -5.53 -20.61 -6.96
CA GLN A 325 -6.66 -19.79 -7.37
C GLN A 325 -7.65 -20.57 -8.24
N GLN A 326 -7.40 -21.86 -8.49
CA GLN A 326 -8.16 -22.68 -9.43
C GLN A 326 -8.18 -22.10 -10.85
N SER A 327 -7.10 -21.41 -11.24
CA SER A 327 -6.93 -20.79 -12.54
C SER A 327 -6.10 -21.66 -13.48
N LEU A 328 -6.35 -21.58 -14.78
CA LEU A 328 -5.68 -22.38 -15.81
C LEU A 328 -4.52 -21.62 -16.47
N LEU A 329 -3.34 -22.21 -16.54
CA LEU A 329 -2.31 -21.79 -17.49
C LEU A 329 -2.66 -22.33 -18.88
N ILE A 330 -3.15 -21.47 -19.78
CA ILE A 330 -3.74 -21.87 -21.07
C ILE A 330 -2.78 -21.74 -22.26
N GLY A 331 -1.56 -21.29 -22.05
CA GLY A 331 -0.54 -21.20 -23.09
C GLY A 331 0.53 -20.14 -22.83
N GLY A 332 1.29 -19.83 -23.86
CA GLY A 332 2.39 -18.87 -23.76
C GLY A 332 3.42 -18.96 -24.87
N HIS A 333 4.45 -18.14 -24.77
CA HIS A 333 5.63 -18.15 -25.64
C HIS A 333 6.91 -18.03 -24.83
N SER A 334 8.01 -18.53 -25.39
CA SER A 334 9.34 -18.31 -24.85
C SER A 334 10.20 -17.51 -25.82
N LEU A 335 11.06 -16.67 -25.28
CA LEU A 335 12.06 -15.89 -26.01
C LEU A 335 13.45 -16.23 -25.46
N GLU A 336 14.48 -16.08 -26.27
CA GLU A 336 15.88 -16.10 -25.82
C GLU A 336 16.40 -14.66 -25.76
N SER A 337 17.00 -14.29 -24.63
CA SER A 337 17.67 -13.01 -24.44
C SER A 337 18.90 -12.93 -25.34
N ARG A 338 19.12 -11.77 -25.95
CA ARG A 338 20.32 -11.49 -26.76
C ARG A 338 21.48 -10.90 -25.94
N ASP A 339 21.23 -10.59 -24.68
CA ASP A 339 22.27 -10.16 -23.75
C ASP A 339 23.04 -11.36 -23.19
N GLN A 340 24.27 -11.13 -22.75
CA GLN A 340 25.04 -12.18 -22.06
C GLN A 340 24.33 -12.61 -20.77
N ALA A 341 24.28 -13.92 -20.53
CA ALA A 341 23.72 -14.47 -19.31
C ALA A 341 24.55 -14.01 -18.09
N PRO A 342 23.92 -13.77 -16.92
CA PRO A 342 24.65 -13.53 -15.68
C PRO A 342 25.48 -14.77 -15.28
N ASP A 343 26.52 -14.57 -14.47
CA ASP A 343 27.33 -15.65 -13.88
C ASP A 343 27.14 -15.68 -12.35
N PRO A 344 26.57 -16.75 -11.75
CA PRO A 344 26.08 -17.97 -12.41
C PRO A 344 24.81 -17.74 -13.24
N CYS A 345 24.58 -18.60 -14.24
CA CYS A 345 23.44 -18.50 -15.17
C CYS A 345 22.10 -18.53 -14.43
N SER A 346 21.35 -17.42 -14.51
CA SER A 346 20.03 -17.22 -13.91
C SER A 346 19.12 -16.42 -14.87
N LEU A 347 17.85 -16.21 -14.51
CA LEU A 347 16.94 -15.30 -15.23
C LEU A 347 17.32 -13.81 -15.10
N GLY A 348 18.24 -13.49 -14.19
CA GLY A 348 18.60 -12.14 -13.78
C GLY A 348 19.60 -12.16 -12.64
#